data_AF-A0AAV4NXE5-F1
#
_entry.id   AF-A0AAV4NXE5-F1
#
_cell.length_a   1.000
_cell.length_b   1.000
_cell.length_c   1.000
_cell.angle_alpha   90.00
_cell.angle_beta   90.00
_cell.angle_gamma   90.00
#
_symmetry.space_group_name_H-M   'P 1'
#
loop_
_entity.id
_entity.type
_entity.pdbx_description
1 polymer ?
#
loop_
_entity_poly.entity_id
_entity_poly.type
_entity_poly.pdbx_seq_one_letter_code
_entity_poly.pdbx_strand_id
1 'polypeptide(L)'
;MLSIVEKALLVKLYYKNSESAIAALRAYRYMKGMRDSKGPITSSALKEMMKKFEATGSLASRQRSGRPSTAAAVATTMEQTVQSMSAVAAHGSAVLEKFRGRQECRTAVSGKHCE
;
A
#
# COMPACT_ATOMS: atom_id res chain seq x y z
N MET A 1 5.92 -13.28 -0.48
CA MET A 1 4.47 -13.20 -0.73
C MET A 1 4.12 -14.33 -1.70
N LEU A 2 3.09 -15.14 -1.46
CA LEU A 2 2.75 -16.29 -2.33
C LEU A 2 2.07 -15.82 -3.62
N SER A 3 2.53 -16.33 -4.76
CA SER A 3 1.88 -16.13 -6.05
C SER A 3 0.49 -16.77 -6.08
N ILE A 4 -0.39 -16.28 -6.95
CA ILE A 4 -1.74 -16.85 -7.10
C ILE A 4 -1.71 -18.31 -7.55
N VAL A 5 -0.71 -18.69 -8.36
CA VAL A 5 -0.49 -20.07 -8.79
C VAL A 5 -0.12 -20.98 -7.61
N GLU A 6 0.76 -20.49 -6.72
CA GLU A 6 1.15 -21.23 -5.52
C GLU A 6 -0.04 -21.42 -4.56
N LYS A 7 -0.88 -20.40 -4.41
CA LYS A 7 -2.11 -20.50 -3.62
C LYS A 7 -3.08 -21.52 -4.22
N ALA A 8 -3.29 -21.51 -5.53
CA ALA A 8 -4.15 -22.47 -6.20
C ALA A 8 -3.65 -23.91 -6.02
N LEU A 9 -2.33 -24.12 -6.09
CA LEU A 9 -1.73 -25.43 -5.81
C LEU A 9 -1.98 -25.86 -4.35
N LEU A 10 -1.83 -24.94 -3.40
CA LEU A 10 -2.11 -25.20 -1.98
C LEU A 10 -3.57 -25.61 -1.74
N VAL A 11 -4.53 -24.94 -2.38
CA VAL A 11 -5.96 -25.28 -2.30
C VAL A 11 -6.22 -26.68 -2.88
N LYS A 12 -5.67 -26.97 -4.06
CA LYS A 12 -5.78 -28.29 -4.68
C LYS A 12 -5.22 -29.38 -3.77
N LEU A 13 -4.08 -29.15 -3.15
CA LEU A 13 -3.47 -30.10 -2.21
C LEU A 13 -4.29 -30.25 -0.92
N TYR A 14 -4.91 -29.18 -0.44
CA TYR A 14 -5.75 -29.20 0.75
C TYR A 14 -6.94 -30.16 0.58
N TYR A 15 -7.71 -30.00 -0.51
CA TYR A 15 -8.85 -30.88 -0.78
C TYR A 15 -8.43 -32.32 -1.10
N LYS A 16 -7.28 -32.54 -1.74
CA LYS A 16 -6.76 -33.89 -1.98
C LYS A 16 -6.31 -34.63 -0.71
N ASN A 17 -5.92 -33.92 0.34
CA ASN A 17 -5.38 -34.49 1.58
C ASN A 17 -6.39 -34.36 2.74
N SER A 18 -7.66 -34.64 2.46
CA SER A 18 -8.76 -34.68 3.46
C SER A 18 -8.82 -33.41 4.33
N GLU A 19 -8.63 -32.23 3.72
CA GLU A 19 -8.72 -30.94 4.40
C GLU A 19 -7.73 -30.76 5.56
N SER A 20 -6.64 -31.53 5.56
CA SER A 20 -5.58 -31.40 6.54
C SER A 20 -4.55 -30.36 6.08
N ALA A 21 -4.55 -29.21 6.75
CA ALA A 21 -3.57 -28.14 6.49
C ALA A 21 -2.12 -28.63 6.62
N ILE A 22 -1.83 -29.49 7.61
CA ILE A 22 -0.47 -30.00 7.83
C ILE A 22 -0.04 -30.93 6.69
N ALA A 23 -0.93 -31.84 6.27
CA ALA A 23 -0.64 -32.76 5.17
C ALA A 23 -0.46 -32.00 3.84
N ALA A 24 -1.32 -31.02 3.57
CA ALA A 24 -1.21 -30.17 2.38
C ALA A 24 0.12 -29.41 2.35
N LEU A 25 0.57 -28.86 3.49
CA LEU A 25 1.86 -28.18 3.57
C LEU A 25 3.06 -29.12 3.41
N ARG A 26 2.98 -30.34 3.95
CA ARG A 26 4.02 -31.37 3.73
C ARG A 26 4.13 -31.73 2.25
N ALA A 27 3.00 -31.98 1.59
CA ALA A 27 2.96 -32.28 0.15
C ALA A 27 3.48 -31.10 -0.69
N TYR A 28 3.07 -29.87 -0.37
CA TYR A 28 3.55 -28.67 -1.05
C TYR A 28 5.07 -28.48 -0.92
N ARG A 29 5.60 -28.69 0.29
CA ARG A 29 7.04 -28.63 0.56
C ARG A 29 7.82 -29.70 -0.21
N TYR A 30 7.30 -30.93 -0.26
CA TYR A 30 7.89 -32.01 -1.04
C TYR A 30 7.93 -31.66 -2.54
N MET A 31 6.81 -31.19 -3.11
CA MET A 31 6.74 -30.79 -4.52
C MET A 31 7.70 -29.66 -4.88
N LYS A 32 7.98 -28.75 -3.94
CA LYS A 32 8.88 -27.62 -4.14
C LYS A 32 10.33 -27.91 -3.72
N GLY A 33 10.63 -29.12 -3.24
CA GLY A 33 11.96 -29.51 -2.76
C GLY A 33 12.40 -28.81 -1.46
N MET A 34 11.46 -28.28 -0.67
CA MET A 34 11.74 -27.59 0.60
C MET A 34 11.77 -28.60 1.75
N ARG A 35 12.93 -29.21 2.01
CA ARG A 35 13.04 -30.29 3.01
C ARG A 35 13.04 -29.80 4.47
N ASP A 36 13.75 -28.71 4.81
CA ASP A 36 14.08 -28.43 6.22
C ASP A 36 13.81 -26.99 6.70
N SER A 37 13.47 -26.07 5.81
CA SER A 37 13.14 -24.69 6.19
C SER A 37 11.67 -24.53 6.56
N LYS A 38 11.39 -23.76 7.64
CA LYS A 38 10.05 -23.25 7.94
C LYS A 38 9.50 -22.62 6.66
N GLY A 39 8.57 -23.33 6.01
CA GLY A 39 8.01 -22.89 4.74
C GLY A 39 7.38 -21.49 4.86
N PRO A 40 7.19 -20.77 3.75
CA PRO A 40 6.70 -19.39 3.74
C PRO A 40 5.27 -19.24 4.28
N ILE A 41 4.61 -20.35 4.60
CA ILE A 41 3.25 -20.37 5.11
C ILE A 41 3.17 -21.28 6.34
N THR A 42 2.45 -20.79 7.35
CA THR A 42 2.09 -21.55 8.55
C THR A 42 0.79 -22.31 8.31
N SER A 43 0.53 -23.35 9.12
CA SER A 43 -0.73 -24.10 9.06
C SER A 43 -1.95 -23.21 9.35
N SER A 44 -1.83 -22.28 10.30
CA SER A 44 -2.88 -21.29 10.60
C SER A 44 -3.16 -20.36 9.41
N ALA A 45 -2.11 -19.85 8.75
CA ALA A 45 -2.26 -19.01 7.57
C ALA A 45 -2.91 -19.75 6.41
N LEU A 46 -2.65 -21.06 6.26
CA LEU A 46 -3.32 -21.88 5.25
C LEU A 46 -4.82 -22.01 5.53
N LYS A 47 -5.21 -22.28 6.79
CA LYS A 47 -6.64 -22.35 7.18
C LYS A 47 -7.36 -21.03 6.93
N GLU A 48 -6.74 -19.90 7.28
CA GLU A 48 -7.29 -18.58 7.00
C GLU A 48 -7.43 -18.31 5.49
N MET A 49 -6.51 -18.84 4.68
CA MET A 49 -6.62 -18.75 3.22
C MET A 49 -7.80 -19.57 2.70
N MET A 50 -8.01 -20.79 3.22
CA MET A 50 -9.16 -21.62 2.83
C MET A 50 -10.48 -20.98 3.25
N LYS A 51 -10.57 -20.45 4.47
CA LYS A 51 -11.75 -19.73 4.94
C LYS A 51 -12.13 -18.54 4.04
N LYS A 52 -11.14 -17.77 3.59
CA LYS A 52 -11.35 -16.67 2.64
C LYS A 52 -11.76 -17.17 1.26
N PHE A 53 -11.18 -18.27 0.81
CA PHE A 53 -11.53 -18.90 -0.44
C PHE A 53 -12.98 -19.41 -0.41
N GLU A 54 -13.41 -20.06 0.66
CA GLU A 54 -14.80 -20.53 0.82
C GLU A 54 -15.79 -19.36 0.91
N ALA A 55 -15.41 -18.26 1.57
CA ALA A 55 -16.28 -17.10 1.72
C ALA A 55 -16.38 -16.24 0.44
N THR A 56 -15.30 -16.09 -0.33
CA THR A 56 -15.23 -15.15 -1.48
C THR A 56 -15.12 -15.86 -2.84
N GLY A 57 -14.78 -17.15 -2.87
CA GLY A 57 -14.47 -17.89 -4.10
C GLY A 57 -13.16 -17.48 -4.78
N SER A 58 -12.36 -16.59 -4.17
CA SER A 58 -11.19 -15.98 -4.80
C SER A 58 -9.92 -16.14 -3.97
N LEU A 59 -8.81 -16.42 -4.67
CA LEU A 59 -7.45 -16.53 -4.11
C LEU A 59 -6.63 -15.25 -4.25
N ALA A 60 -7.19 -14.24 -4.94
CA ALA A 60 -6.56 -12.95 -5.07
C ALA A 60 -6.38 -12.31 -3.69
N SER A 61 -5.20 -11.75 -3.43
CA SER A 61 -5.01 -10.97 -2.21
C SER A 61 -5.79 -9.67 -2.35
N ARG A 62 -6.70 -9.37 -1.42
CA ARG A 62 -7.31 -8.04 -1.37
C ARG A 62 -6.19 -6.99 -1.26
N GLN A 63 -6.23 -5.98 -2.12
CA GLN A 63 -5.34 -4.83 -1.98
C GLN A 63 -5.64 -4.19 -0.62
N ARG A 64 -4.62 -4.09 0.23
CA ARG A 64 -4.75 -3.42 1.52
C ARG A 64 -4.90 -1.93 1.22
N SER A 65 -6.08 -1.36 1.47
CA SER A 65 -6.27 0.09 1.43
C SER A 65 -5.43 0.70 2.55
N GLY A 66 -4.21 1.12 2.22
CA GLY A 66 -3.37 1.95 3.07
C GLY A 66 -3.76 3.42 2.93
N ARG A 67 -2.91 4.31 3.47
CA ARG A 67 -3.02 5.75 3.23
C ARG A 67 -3.02 5.99 1.71
N PRO A 68 -3.96 6.78 1.15
CA PRO A 68 -3.91 7.13 -0.27
C PRO A 68 -2.53 7.73 -0.57
N SER A 69 -1.96 7.35 -1.70
CA SER A 69 -0.72 7.98 -2.18
C SER A 69 -0.94 9.49 -2.22
N THR A 70 0.00 10.27 -1.70
CA THR A 70 -0.09 11.74 -1.70
C THR A 70 -0.26 12.30 -3.11
N ALA A 71 0.20 11.58 -4.14
CA ALA A 71 -0.05 11.91 -5.54
C ALA A 71 -1.56 11.91 -5.91
N ALA A 72 -2.35 11.00 -5.34
CA ALA A 72 -3.79 10.94 -5.58
C ALA A 72 -4.57 12.03 -4.83
N ALA A 73 -4.05 12.48 -3.68
CA ALA A 73 -4.67 13.56 -2.89
C ALA A 73 -4.43 14.95 -3.50
N VAL A 74 -3.29 15.16 -4.17
CA VAL A 74 -2.97 16.44 -4.84
C VAL A 74 -3.80 16.63 -6.12
N ALA A 75 -4.09 15.55 -6.86
CA ALA A 75 -4.91 15.63 -8.07
C ALA A 75 -6.33 16.13 -7.78
N THR A 76 -6.97 15.65 -6.70
CA THR A 76 -8.33 16.07 -6.33
C THR A 76 -8.40 17.49 -5.76
N THR A 77 -7.32 18.00 -5.16
CA THR A 77 -7.29 19.39 -4.64
C THR A 77 -7.06 20.43 -5.72
N MET A 78 -6.39 20.09 -6.83
CA MET A 78 -6.19 21.02 -7.94
C MET A 78 -7.46 21.20 -8.80
N GLU A 79 -8.27 20.17 -8.98
CA GLU A 79 -9.51 20.30 -9.76
C GLU A 79 -10.59 21.13 -9.05
N GLN A 80 -10.64 21.09 -7.71
CA GLN A 80 -11.63 21.84 -6.93
C GLN A 80 -11.32 23.34 -6.82
N THR A 81 -10.05 23.74 -6.93
CA THR A 81 -9.67 25.16 -6.82
C THR A 81 -9.89 25.94 -8.12
N VAL A 82 -9.86 25.28 -9.28
CA VAL A 82 -10.11 25.93 -10.59
C VAL A 82 -11.59 26.27 -10.78
N GLN A 83 -12.52 25.50 -10.19
CA GLN A 83 -13.97 25.77 -10.30
C GLN A 83 -14.51 26.80 -9.30
N SER A 84 -13.78 27.10 -8.22
CA SER A 84 -14.21 28.09 -7.22
C SER A 84 -13.84 29.54 -7.60
N MET A 85 -12.87 29.74 -8.52
CA MET A 85 -12.39 31.08 -8.90
C MET A 85 -13.27 31.81 -9.94
N SER A 86 -14.28 31.17 -10.54
CA SER A 86 -15.15 31.85 -11.52
C SER A 86 -16.42 32.46 -10.91
N ALA A 87 -16.61 32.41 -9.60
CA ALA A 87 -17.89 32.78 -8.96
C ALA A 87 -17.86 34.05 -8.08
N VAL A 88 -16.77 34.82 -8.02
CA VAL A 88 -16.72 36.06 -7.20
C VAL A 88 -16.11 37.24 -7.95
N ALA A 89 -16.76 37.63 -9.05
CA ALA A 89 -16.57 38.96 -9.65
C ALA A 89 -17.83 39.80 -9.42
N ALA A 90 -18.09 40.17 -8.17
CA ALA A 90 -18.97 41.29 -7.82
C ALA A 90 -18.69 41.76 -6.40
N HIS A 91 -18.38 43.05 -6.28
CA HIS A 91 -18.22 43.85 -5.05
C HIS A 91 -16.94 43.67 -4.22
N GLY A 92 -16.10 44.72 -4.27
CA GLY A 92 -14.82 44.77 -3.60
C GLY A 92 -14.85 45.15 -2.13
N SER A 93 -13.74 44.89 -1.46
CA SER A 93 -13.03 45.85 -0.60
C SER A 93 -11.68 45.25 -0.21
N ALA A 94 -10.70 46.13 -0.12
CA ALA A 94 -9.29 45.85 0.11
C ALA A 94 -9.03 45.16 1.46
N VAL A 95 -8.04 44.25 1.49
CA VAL A 95 -6.94 44.33 2.47
C VAL A 95 -5.65 43.87 1.78
N LEU A 96 -4.70 44.81 1.81
CA LEU A 96 -3.33 44.78 1.37
C LEU A 96 -2.50 43.91 2.32
N GLU A 97 -1.76 42.91 1.84
CA GLU A 97 -0.58 42.38 2.53
C GLU A 97 0.51 42.06 1.50
N LYS A 98 1.67 42.66 1.75
CA LYS A 98 2.77 42.92 0.81
C LYS A 98 3.46 41.64 0.32
N PHE A 99 3.43 41.40 -0.98
CA PHE A 99 4.50 40.70 -1.68
C PHE A 99 5.64 41.66 -1.98
N ARG A 100 6.80 41.46 -1.35
CA ARG A 100 8.11 41.95 -1.83
C ARG A 100 9.05 40.75 -1.72
N GLY A 101 9.33 40.06 -2.83
CA GLY A 101 10.35 40.48 -3.79
C GLY A 101 11.72 40.09 -3.22
N ARG A 102 12.17 38.84 -3.43
CA ARG A 102 13.00 38.39 -4.57
C ARG A 102 14.51 38.62 -4.33
N GLN A 103 15.22 37.51 -4.28
CA GLN A 103 16.62 37.23 -4.66
C GLN A 103 17.79 37.67 -3.78
N GLU A 104 18.49 36.62 -3.31
CA GLU A 104 19.92 36.33 -3.51
C GLU A 104 20.92 37.47 -3.46
N CYS A 105 21.91 37.37 -2.55
CA CYS A 105 23.32 37.52 -2.87
C CYS A 105 24.20 36.84 -1.81
N ARG A 106 25.14 36.02 -2.32
CA ARG A 106 26.30 35.43 -1.63
C ARG A 106 27.12 36.50 -0.89
N THR A 107 27.71 36.18 0.27
CA THR A 107 29.16 35.90 0.43
C THR A 107 29.50 35.59 1.88
N ALA A 108 30.69 35.01 2.03
CA ALA A 108 31.23 34.26 3.16
C ALA A 108 31.80 35.10 4.31
N VAL A 109 32.29 34.36 5.32
CA VAL A 109 33.42 34.64 6.24
C VAL A 109 33.05 34.82 7.72
N SER A 110 33.37 33.75 8.46
CA SER A 110 34.08 33.73 9.74
C SER A 110 33.47 34.44 10.96
N GLY A 111 33.10 33.61 11.94
CA GLY A 111 33.69 33.74 13.27
C GLY A 111 32.74 33.99 14.44
N LYS A 112 32.77 33.02 15.39
CA LYS A 112 32.73 33.16 16.87
C LYS A 112 31.41 33.73 17.45
N HIS A 113 30.83 33.31 18.55
CA HIS A 113 31.20 32.50 19.71
C HIS A 113 29.86 32.09 20.37
N CYS A 114 29.80 30.92 21.00
CA CYS A 114 28.67 30.51 21.83
C CYS A 114 28.86 31.07 23.25
N GLU A 115 27.79 31.61 23.83
CA GLU A 115 27.46 31.45 25.25
C GLU A 115 26.00 31.00 25.37
#